data_AF-A0A1A8N4Y7-F1
#
_entry.id   AF-A0A1A8N4Y7-F1
#
_cell.length_a   1.000
_cell.length_b   1.000
_cell.length_c   1.000
_cell.angle_alpha   90.00
_cell.angle_beta   90.00
_cell.angle_gamma   90.00
#
_symmetry.space_group_name_H-M   'P 1'
#
loop_
_entity.id
_entity.type
_entity.pdbx_description
1 polymer ?
#
loop_
_entity_poly.entity_id
_entity_poly.type
_entity_poly.pdbx_seq_one_letter_code
_entity_poly.pdbx_strand_id
1 'polypeptide(L)'
;MRTSNDQKKLFVLKVFLGYFKVLGPLVSVVLNSAAHLERISKALMQVLELDVVDVRVVEERSHGESLERSSGSEGSYAAHIPQKHFLYFTDEKIFSVLMEICRTLGYYGNIYLLTDHFLDLYRQSLVYRKQAAMVLNEMVDPDTFWFTLNELHCPCSYTPPHPDLPPIQLSGMGRPRDEYSDNVLKLLREEFGWCDGS
;
A
#
# COMPACT_ATOMS: atom_id res chain seq x y z
N MET A 1 20.59 -13.34 5.28
CA MET A 1 19.73 -12.36 5.98
C MET A 1 19.62 -12.63 7.48
N ARG A 2 19.25 -13.82 7.95
CA ARG A 2 18.92 -14.08 9.38
C ARG A 2 19.99 -13.74 10.43
N THR A 3 21.29 -13.91 10.14
CA THR A 3 22.37 -13.79 11.15
C THR A 3 23.35 -12.64 10.91
N SER A 4 23.07 -11.79 9.92
CA SER A 4 23.93 -10.66 9.57
C SER A 4 23.60 -9.43 10.41
N ASN A 5 24.59 -8.58 10.70
CA ASN A 5 24.31 -7.24 11.21
C ASN A 5 23.49 -6.43 10.18
N ASP A 6 22.63 -5.54 10.66
CA ASP A 6 21.69 -4.71 9.89
C ASP A 6 22.40 -3.83 8.87
N GLN A 7 23.58 -3.31 9.17
CA GLN A 7 24.40 -2.56 8.20
C GLN A 7 24.70 -3.37 6.94
N LYS A 8 25.05 -4.66 7.10
CA LYS A 8 25.33 -5.56 5.99
C LYS A 8 24.04 -6.00 5.28
N LYS A 9 22.93 -6.18 6.01
CA LYS A 9 21.61 -6.44 5.40
C LYS A 9 21.19 -5.26 4.52
N LEU A 10 21.30 -4.04 5.04
CA LEU A 10 20.97 -2.80 4.35
C LEU A 10 21.81 -2.62 3.08
N PHE A 11 23.12 -2.87 3.16
CA PHE A 11 23.99 -2.83 1.99
C PHE A 11 23.54 -3.83 0.90
N VAL A 12 23.30 -5.09 1.27
CA VAL A 12 22.86 -6.12 0.31
C VAL A 12 21.50 -5.76 -0.30
N LEU A 13 20.56 -5.25 0.48
CA LEU A 13 19.25 -4.82 0.00
C LEU A 13 19.35 -3.62 -0.96
N LYS A 14 20.21 -2.65 -0.67
CA LYS A 14 20.45 -1.52 -1.58
C LYS A 14 21.08 -1.95 -2.89
N VAL A 15 22.02 -2.89 -2.85
CA VAL A 15 22.61 -3.49 -4.06
C VAL A 15 21.53 -4.24 -4.85
N PHE A 16 20.70 -5.03 -4.18
CA PHE A 16 19.60 -5.76 -4.81
C PHE A 16 18.58 -4.83 -5.47
N LEU A 17 18.17 -3.76 -4.78
CA LEU A 17 17.33 -2.70 -5.34
C LEU A 17 18.00 -2.02 -6.55
N GLY A 18 19.31 -1.75 -6.47
CA GLY A 18 20.10 -1.22 -7.57
C GLY A 18 20.03 -2.09 -8.82
N TYR A 19 20.13 -3.42 -8.68
CA TYR A 19 19.96 -4.34 -9.80
C TYR A 19 18.58 -4.25 -10.44
N PHE A 20 17.50 -4.13 -9.67
CA PHE A 20 16.16 -3.94 -10.25
C PHE A 20 16.04 -2.61 -10.98
N LYS A 21 16.58 -1.52 -10.44
CA LYS A 21 16.57 -0.21 -11.11
C LYS A 21 17.35 -0.24 -12.43
N VAL A 22 18.48 -0.95 -12.47
CA VAL A 22 19.28 -1.12 -13.69
C VAL A 22 18.57 -2.01 -14.72
N LEU A 23 17.92 -3.10 -14.28
CA LEU A 23 17.14 -3.98 -15.16
C LEU A 23 15.91 -3.26 -15.73
N GLY A 24 15.27 -2.39 -14.96
CA GLY A 24 14.10 -1.62 -15.37
C GLY A 24 12.99 -2.53 -15.92
N PRO A 25 12.44 -2.28 -17.11
CA PRO A 25 11.37 -3.10 -17.70
C PRO A 25 11.72 -4.60 -17.86
N LEU A 26 13.01 -4.97 -17.92
CA LEU A 26 13.42 -6.37 -17.97
C LEU A 26 13.09 -7.16 -16.70
N VAL A 27 12.79 -6.46 -15.59
CA VAL A 27 12.31 -7.09 -14.36
C VAL A 27 11.07 -7.94 -14.63
N SER A 28 10.11 -7.47 -15.43
CA SER A 28 8.93 -8.27 -15.83
C SER A 28 9.33 -9.59 -16.50
N VAL A 29 10.32 -9.56 -17.40
CA VAL A 29 10.82 -10.77 -18.10
C VAL A 29 11.46 -11.75 -17.12
N VAL A 30 12.27 -11.26 -16.18
CA VAL A 30 12.90 -12.09 -15.15
C VAL A 30 11.85 -12.74 -14.24
N LEU A 31 10.82 -11.98 -13.86
CA LEU A 31 9.77 -12.43 -12.96
C LEU A 31 8.77 -13.42 -13.58
N ASN A 32 8.68 -13.48 -14.92
CA ASN A 32 7.92 -14.54 -15.60
C ASN A 32 8.49 -15.95 -15.33
N SER A 33 9.72 -16.05 -14.83
CA SER A 33 10.27 -17.30 -14.33
C SER A 33 9.74 -17.60 -12.93
N ALA A 34 8.92 -18.65 -12.82
CA ALA A 34 8.35 -19.11 -11.54
C ALA A 34 9.41 -19.28 -10.45
N ALA A 35 10.60 -19.79 -10.78
CA ALA A 35 11.68 -19.99 -9.81
C ALA A 35 12.30 -18.69 -9.29
N HIS A 36 12.30 -17.61 -10.08
CA HIS A 36 12.78 -16.30 -9.62
C HIS A 36 11.71 -15.61 -8.78
N LEU A 37 10.46 -15.62 -9.26
CA LEU A 37 9.31 -15.10 -8.54
C LEU A 37 9.19 -15.75 -7.16
N GLU A 38 9.19 -17.09 -7.09
CA GLU A 38 9.06 -17.82 -5.83
C GLU A 38 10.20 -17.51 -4.85
N ARG A 39 11.45 -17.41 -5.32
CA ARG A 39 12.59 -17.07 -4.46
C ARG A 39 12.47 -15.66 -3.88
N ILE A 40 12.07 -14.69 -4.69
CA ILE A 40 11.87 -13.31 -4.25
C ILE A 40 10.70 -13.25 -3.27
N SER A 41 9.57 -13.86 -3.59
CA SER A 41 8.39 -13.88 -2.73
C SER A 41 8.67 -14.50 -1.37
N LYS A 42 9.31 -15.68 -1.33
CA LYS A 42 9.70 -16.32 -0.07
C LYS A 42 10.68 -15.46 0.75
N ALA A 43 11.64 -14.82 0.08
CA ALA A 43 12.58 -13.92 0.76
C ALA A 43 11.88 -12.70 1.35
N LEU A 44 10.91 -12.11 0.64
CA LEU A 44 10.09 -11.00 1.14
C LEU A 44 9.22 -11.41 2.32
N MET A 45 8.50 -12.53 2.22
CA MET A 45 7.68 -13.07 3.31
C MET A 45 8.50 -13.34 4.57
N GLN A 46 9.73 -13.82 4.38
CA GLN A 46 10.66 -14.05 5.47
C GLN A 46 11.15 -12.73 6.07
N VAL A 47 11.73 -11.81 5.29
CA VAL A 47 12.34 -10.61 5.87
C VAL A 47 11.33 -9.65 6.49
N LEU A 48 10.08 -9.65 6.00
CA LEU A 48 8.97 -8.84 6.53
C LEU A 48 8.20 -9.51 7.67
N GLU A 49 8.68 -10.65 8.19
CA GLU A 49 8.06 -11.32 9.33
C GLU A 49 8.05 -10.39 10.55
N LEU A 50 6.84 -10.04 10.98
CA LEU A 50 6.62 -9.13 12.10
C LEU A 50 6.91 -9.84 13.42
N ASP A 51 7.55 -9.13 14.33
CA ASP A 51 7.68 -9.56 15.71
C ASP A 51 6.35 -9.30 16.43
N VAL A 52 5.60 -10.39 16.67
CA VAL A 52 4.27 -10.33 17.31
C VAL A 52 4.39 -10.37 18.84
N VAL A 53 5.60 -10.40 19.41
CA VAL A 53 5.81 -10.49 20.87
C VAL A 53 5.19 -9.31 21.61
N ASP A 54 5.11 -8.13 20.98
CA ASP A 54 4.54 -6.91 21.57
C ASP A 54 3.13 -6.57 21.05
N VAL A 55 2.45 -7.53 20.43
CA VAL A 55 1.03 -7.36 20.07
C VAL A 55 0.19 -7.74 21.29
N ARG A 56 0.18 -6.85 22.29
CA ARG A 56 -1.07 -6.62 23.01
C ARG A 56 -2.05 -6.15 21.95
N VAL A 57 -2.82 -7.10 21.44
CA VAL A 57 -3.98 -6.88 20.60
C VAL A 57 -4.86 -5.91 21.38
N VAL A 58 -4.78 -4.62 21.06
CA VAL A 58 -5.81 -3.67 21.47
C VAL A 58 -7.01 -4.04 20.61
N GLU A 59 -7.80 -4.97 21.12
CA GLU A 59 -9.23 -5.14 20.82
C GLU A 59 -9.96 -3.85 21.25
N GLU A 60 -9.70 -2.69 20.65
CA GLU A 60 -10.55 -1.50 20.77
C GLU A 60 -11.17 -1.15 19.42
N ARG A 61 -11.97 -2.07 18.88
CA ARG A 61 -13.04 -1.69 17.96
C ARG A 61 -14.40 -2.29 18.30
N SER A 62 -14.53 -2.99 19.43
CA SER A 62 -15.83 -3.46 19.89
C SER A 62 -16.24 -2.75 21.18
N HIS A 63 -17.26 -1.90 21.01
CA HIS A 63 -18.18 -1.33 22.01
C HIS A 63 -17.88 0.10 22.48
N GLY A 64 -18.76 1.02 22.09
CA GLY A 64 -18.79 2.39 22.59
C GLY A 64 -19.69 3.33 21.79
N GLU A 65 -20.95 2.92 21.59
CA GLU A 65 -22.01 3.82 21.15
C GLU A 65 -22.30 4.84 22.26
N SER A 66 -22.37 6.14 21.91
CA SER A 66 -23.08 7.23 22.61
C SER A 66 -22.62 7.65 24.02
N LEU A 67 -22.05 8.87 24.15
CA LEU A 67 -22.67 10.04 24.82
C LEU A 67 -21.66 11.21 25.00
N GLU A 68 -22.07 12.38 24.52
CA GLU A 68 -21.96 13.71 25.15
C GLU A 68 -20.61 14.24 25.73
N ARG A 69 -20.08 15.23 25.00
CA ARG A 69 -19.93 16.66 25.41
C ARG A 69 -18.90 17.06 26.49
N SER A 70 -18.03 17.98 26.02
CA SER A 70 -17.37 19.12 26.70
C SER A 70 -16.01 18.98 27.41
N SER A 71 -15.07 19.74 26.82
CA SER A 71 -14.04 20.63 27.39
C SER A 71 -12.81 20.06 28.09
N GLY A 72 -11.67 20.32 27.44
CA GLY A 72 -10.52 20.91 28.11
C GLY A 72 -9.44 19.95 28.59
N SER A 73 -8.58 19.50 27.68
CA SER A 73 -7.19 19.20 28.00
C SER A 73 -6.40 19.08 26.70
N GLU A 74 -5.38 19.94 26.53
CA GLU A 74 -4.34 19.82 25.53
C GLU A 74 -3.52 18.54 25.82
N GLY A 75 -4.07 17.39 25.45
CA GLY A 75 -3.38 16.11 25.45
C GLY A 75 -2.90 15.83 24.04
N SER A 76 -1.58 15.83 23.85
CA SER A 76 -0.89 15.41 22.63
C SER A 76 -1.50 14.13 22.04
N TYR A 77 -2.37 14.27 21.04
CA TYR A 77 -2.83 13.16 20.19
C TYR A 77 -1.71 12.80 19.20
N ALA A 78 -0.52 12.46 19.71
CA ALA A 78 0.35 11.58 18.97
C ALA A 78 -0.37 10.23 18.98
N ALA A 79 -1.26 10.04 18.00
CA ALA A 79 -1.82 8.74 17.69
C ALA A 79 -0.61 7.80 17.61
N HIS A 80 -0.45 6.94 18.62
CA HIS A 80 0.63 5.98 18.67
C HIS A 80 0.39 5.02 17.51
N ILE A 81 0.94 5.35 16.35
CA ILE A 81 0.96 4.44 15.20
C ILE A 81 1.69 3.21 15.73
N PRO A 82 1.06 2.04 15.74
CA PRO A 82 1.69 0.84 16.26
C PRO A 82 2.98 0.60 15.48
N GLN A 83 4.11 0.65 16.20
CA GLN A 83 5.42 0.51 15.59
C GLN A 83 5.56 -0.93 15.08
N LYS A 84 5.87 -1.06 13.79
CA LYS A 84 6.06 -2.36 13.13
C LYS A 84 7.39 -2.92 13.58
N HIS A 85 7.38 -3.78 14.59
CA HIS A 85 8.57 -4.52 15.00
C HIS A 85 8.77 -5.71 14.06
N PHE A 86 10.00 -5.92 13.59
CA PHE A 86 10.36 -6.99 12.65
C PHE A 86 11.33 -7.96 13.30
N LEU A 87 11.17 -9.27 13.06
CA LEU A 87 12.01 -10.30 13.67
C LEU A 87 13.48 -10.24 13.20
N TYR A 88 13.71 -9.77 11.97
CA TYR A 88 15.01 -9.91 11.33
C TYR A 88 15.80 -8.62 11.20
N PHE A 89 15.28 -7.47 11.63
CA PHE A 89 16.01 -6.19 11.63
C PHE A 89 15.35 -5.18 12.57
N THR A 90 16.12 -4.20 13.01
CA THR A 90 15.65 -3.08 13.84
C THR A 90 15.88 -1.73 13.18
N ASP A 91 16.76 -1.64 12.17
CA ASP A 91 16.98 -0.40 11.41
C ASP A 91 15.80 -0.12 10.44
N GLU A 92 15.04 0.94 10.69
CA GLU A 92 13.92 1.41 9.86
C GLU A 92 14.31 1.68 8.39
N LYS A 93 15.61 1.92 8.13
CA LYS A 93 16.11 2.07 6.74
C LYS A 93 15.99 0.76 5.97
N ILE A 94 16.08 -0.39 6.64
CA ILE A 94 15.88 -1.70 6.00
C ILE A 94 14.43 -1.82 5.55
N PHE A 95 13.48 -1.46 6.43
CA PHE A 95 12.08 -1.42 6.07
C PHE A 95 11.83 -0.49 4.86
N SER A 96 12.37 0.72 4.91
CA SER A 96 12.26 1.70 3.82
C SER A 96 12.73 1.14 2.47
N VAL A 97 13.89 0.47 2.45
CA VAL A 97 14.43 -0.15 1.22
C VAL A 97 13.59 -1.35 0.77
N LEU A 98 13.04 -2.15 1.70
CA LEU A 98 12.14 -3.24 1.35
C LEU A 98 10.84 -2.75 0.71
N MET A 99 10.26 -1.65 1.22
CA MET A 99 9.08 -1.03 0.61
C MET A 99 9.43 -0.46 -0.78
N GLU A 100 10.61 0.15 -0.92
CA GLU A 100 11.09 0.62 -2.23
C GLU A 100 11.28 -0.54 -3.22
N ILE A 101 11.77 -1.71 -2.77
CA ILE A 101 11.83 -2.92 -3.59
C ILE A 101 10.43 -3.36 -4.02
N CYS A 102 9.45 -3.38 -3.10
CA CYS A 102 8.07 -3.76 -3.43
C CYS A 102 7.45 -2.82 -4.48
N ARG A 103 7.61 -1.50 -4.32
CA ARG A 103 7.17 -0.51 -5.31
C ARG A 103 7.87 -0.69 -6.66
N THR A 104 9.18 -0.94 -6.65
CA THR A 104 9.97 -1.17 -7.88
C THR A 104 9.50 -2.43 -8.61
N LEU A 105 9.14 -3.49 -7.88
CA LEU A 105 8.56 -4.71 -8.45
C LEU A 105 7.17 -4.44 -9.04
N GLY A 106 6.31 -3.71 -8.35
CA GLY A 106 4.99 -3.32 -8.87
C GLY A 106 5.08 -2.43 -10.12
N TYR A 107 6.05 -1.52 -10.15
CA TYR A 107 6.26 -0.59 -11.25
C TYR A 107 6.83 -1.23 -12.53
N TYR A 108 7.88 -2.06 -12.40
CA TYR A 108 8.52 -2.68 -13.56
C TYR A 108 8.02 -4.09 -13.88
N GLY A 109 7.36 -4.75 -12.94
CA GLY A 109 6.83 -6.10 -13.10
C GLY A 109 5.44 -6.12 -13.73
N ASN A 110 4.96 -7.31 -14.07
CA ASN A 110 3.57 -7.49 -14.46
C ASN A 110 2.70 -7.51 -13.19
N ILE A 111 1.97 -6.42 -12.94
CA ILE A 111 1.15 -6.26 -11.73
C ILE A 111 0.11 -7.37 -11.57
N TYR A 112 -0.46 -7.89 -12.67
CA TYR A 112 -1.43 -8.98 -12.60
C TYR A 112 -0.80 -10.28 -12.10
N LEU A 113 0.37 -10.64 -12.64
CA LEU A 113 1.14 -11.81 -12.19
C LEU A 113 1.53 -11.69 -10.72
N LEU A 114 2.01 -10.51 -10.32
CA LEU A 114 2.44 -10.25 -8.94
C LEU A 114 1.26 -10.30 -7.98
N THR A 115 0.17 -9.59 -8.28
CA THR A 115 -1.02 -9.56 -7.43
C THR A 115 -1.63 -10.95 -7.29
N ASP A 116 -1.76 -11.71 -8.38
CA ASP A 116 -2.26 -13.09 -8.33
C ASP A 116 -1.38 -13.97 -7.40
N HIS A 117 -0.07 -13.93 -7.60
CA HIS A 117 0.88 -14.71 -6.81
C HIS A 117 0.89 -14.35 -5.31
N PHE A 118 0.94 -13.05 -4.97
CA PHE A 118 0.94 -12.61 -3.57
C PHE A 118 -0.44 -12.76 -2.91
N LEU A 119 -1.53 -12.66 -3.67
CA LEU A 119 -2.88 -12.95 -3.18
C LEU A 119 -3.05 -14.44 -2.85
N ASP A 120 -2.44 -15.32 -3.63
CA ASP A 120 -2.36 -16.74 -3.32
C ASP A 120 -1.59 -16.99 -2.02
N LEU A 121 -0.42 -16.36 -1.84
CA LEU A 121 0.33 -16.44 -0.58
C LEU A 121 -0.46 -15.91 0.62
N TYR A 122 -1.21 -14.82 0.42
CA TYR A 122 -2.11 -14.23 1.42
C TYR A 122 -3.21 -15.22 1.84
N ARG A 123 -3.79 -15.95 0.88
CA ARG A 123 -4.88 -16.91 1.12
C ARG A 123 -4.40 -18.21 1.75
N GLN A 124 -3.23 -18.70 1.33
CA GLN A 124 -2.74 -20.04 1.69
C GLN A 124 -2.11 -20.13 3.09
N SER A 125 -1.56 -19.03 3.63
CA SER A 125 -0.82 -19.07 4.90
C SER A 125 -1.17 -17.90 5.82
N LEU A 126 -1.70 -18.22 6.99
CA LEU A 126 -1.92 -17.23 8.06
C LEU A 126 -0.60 -16.58 8.51
N VAL A 127 0.52 -17.30 8.41
CA VAL A 127 1.86 -16.81 8.75
C VAL A 127 2.32 -15.73 7.77
N TYR A 128 1.92 -15.81 6.50
CA TYR A 128 2.30 -14.85 5.47
C TYR A 128 1.26 -13.76 5.23
N ARG A 129 0.06 -13.89 5.79
CA ARG A 129 -1.06 -13.01 5.48
C ARG A 129 -0.74 -11.53 5.71
N LYS A 130 -0.06 -11.19 6.81
CA LYS A 130 0.30 -9.79 7.13
C LYS A 130 1.37 -9.25 6.18
N GLN A 131 2.37 -10.06 5.87
CA GLN A 131 3.48 -9.71 4.98
C GLN A 131 3.01 -9.60 3.53
N ALA A 132 2.18 -10.54 3.07
CA ALA A 132 1.58 -10.53 1.75
C ALA A 132 0.67 -9.30 1.57
N ALA A 133 -0.15 -8.96 2.57
CA ALA A 133 -0.93 -7.72 2.55
C ALA A 133 -0.04 -6.48 2.45
N MET A 134 1.05 -6.44 3.21
CA MET A 134 2.01 -5.33 3.15
C MET A 134 2.66 -5.20 1.77
N VAL A 135 3.11 -6.31 1.18
CA VAL A 135 3.69 -6.32 -0.17
C VAL A 135 2.67 -5.89 -1.22
N LEU A 136 1.44 -6.42 -1.17
CA LEU A 136 0.36 -6.06 -2.09
C LEU A 136 0.02 -4.57 -2.02
N ASN A 137 -0.12 -4.03 -0.81
CA ASN A 137 -0.41 -2.61 -0.61
C ASN A 137 0.69 -1.72 -1.20
N GLU A 138 1.95 -2.10 -1.05
CA GLU A 138 3.07 -1.31 -1.55
C GLU A 138 3.30 -1.47 -3.07
N MET A 139 2.93 -2.61 -3.65
CA MET A 139 3.02 -2.83 -5.11
C MET A 139 1.93 -2.09 -5.88
N VAL A 140 0.70 -2.11 -5.36
CA VAL A 140 -0.45 -1.48 -6.02
C VAL A 140 -0.47 0.03 -5.78
N ASP A 141 0.07 0.48 -4.64
CA ASP A 141 0.00 1.87 -4.15
C ASP A 141 -1.43 2.43 -4.29
N PRO A 142 -2.35 2.04 -3.38
CA PRO A 142 -3.77 2.34 -3.49
C PRO A 142 -4.09 3.82 -3.70
N ASP A 143 -3.31 4.72 -3.11
CA ASP A 143 -3.52 6.16 -3.24
C ASP A 143 -3.18 6.62 -4.66
N THR A 144 -2.01 6.26 -5.17
CA THR A 144 -1.61 6.55 -6.56
C THR A 144 -2.60 5.92 -7.55
N PHE A 145 -3.04 4.69 -7.27
CA PHE A 145 -4.02 3.99 -8.11
C PHE A 145 -5.37 4.69 -8.10
N TRP A 146 -5.84 5.10 -6.91
CA TRP A 146 -7.07 5.86 -6.74
C TRP A 146 -7.00 7.22 -7.47
N PHE A 147 -5.93 7.98 -7.28
CA PHE A 147 -5.75 9.26 -7.98
C PHE A 147 -5.72 9.08 -9.49
N THR A 148 -5.07 8.03 -10.00
CA THR A 148 -5.03 7.74 -11.44
C THR A 148 -6.41 7.36 -11.97
N LEU A 149 -7.15 6.50 -11.25
CA LEU A 149 -8.53 6.14 -11.63
C LEU A 149 -9.44 7.35 -11.64
N ASN A 150 -9.34 8.21 -10.62
CA ASN A 150 -10.15 9.42 -10.52
C ASN A 150 -9.79 10.42 -11.63
N GLU A 151 -8.50 10.65 -11.88
CA GLU A 151 -8.02 11.52 -12.97
C GLU A 151 -8.54 11.06 -14.34
N LEU A 152 -8.52 9.75 -14.61
CA LEU A 152 -8.86 9.21 -15.93
C LEU A 152 -10.36 8.97 -16.14
N HIS A 153 -11.08 8.54 -15.10
CA HIS A 153 -12.44 7.99 -15.24
C HIS A 153 -13.50 8.75 -14.43
N CYS A 154 -13.17 9.82 -13.69
CA CYS A 154 -14.20 10.60 -13.01
C CYS A 154 -15.01 11.43 -14.02
N PRO A 155 -16.32 11.16 -14.19
CA PRO A 155 -17.14 11.92 -15.12
C PRO A 155 -17.69 13.22 -14.48
N CYS A 156 -17.57 13.37 -13.16
CA CYS A 156 -18.16 14.47 -12.40
C CYS A 156 -17.26 15.70 -12.34
N SER A 157 -17.87 16.88 -12.35
CA SER A 157 -17.18 18.14 -12.11
C SER A 157 -17.07 18.41 -10.61
N TYR A 158 -15.88 18.80 -10.13
CA TYR A 158 -15.67 19.20 -8.74
C TYR A 158 -16.03 20.68 -8.59
N THR A 159 -16.99 20.98 -7.72
CA THR A 159 -17.17 22.35 -7.23
C THR A 159 -16.22 22.58 -6.06
N PRO A 160 -15.31 23.57 -6.15
CA PRO A 160 -14.42 23.86 -5.03
C PRO A 160 -15.25 24.32 -3.82
N PRO A 161 -14.85 23.93 -2.59
CA PRO A 161 -15.58 24.29 -1.37
C PRO A 161 -15.49 25.78 -1.03
N HIS A 162 -14.57 26.52 -1.65
CA HIS A 162 -14.37 27.94 -1.44
C HIS A 162 -14.13 28.66 -2.78
N PRO A 163 -14.68 29.87 -2.99
CA PRO A 163 -14.53 30.62 -4.24
C PRO A 163 -13.10 31.00 -4.61
N ASP A 164 -12.18 31.06 -3.64
CA ASP A 164 -10.75 31.36 -3.90
C ASP A 164 -9.98 30.17 -4.48
N LEU A 165 -10.56 28.96 -4.46
CA LEU A 165 -9.93 27.78 -5.01
C LEU A 165 -10.33 27.61 -6.47
N PRO A 166 -9.36 27.44 -7.39
CA PRO A 166 -9.69 27.19 -8.78
C PRO A 166 -10.40 25.85 -8.95
N PRO A 167 -11.35 25.73 -9.90
CA PRO A 167 -12.00 24.47 -10.19
C PRO A 167 -10.99 23.44 -10.71
N ILE A 168 -11.07 22.23 -10.16
CA ILE A 168 -10.22 21.11 -10.58
C ILE A 168 -10.76 20.57 -11.90
N GLN A 169 -9.86 20.31 -12.85
CA GLN A 169 -10.18 19.70 -14.14
C GLN A 169 -9.44 18.36 -14.23
N LEU A 170 -10.20 17.26 -14.21
CA LEU A 170 -9.66 15.92 -14.39
C LEU A 170 -9.84 15.49 -15.84
N SER A 171 -8.91 14.68 -16.35
CA SER A 171 -8.93 14.18 -17.73
C SER A 171 -10.22 13.44 -18.11
N GLY A 172 -10.86 12.76 -17.16
CA GLY A 172 -12.12 12.03 -17.33
C GLY A 172 -13.38 12.91 -17.42
N MET A 173 -13.30 14.20 -17.04
CA MET A 173 -14.47 15.07 -16.99
C MET A 173 -15.08 15.29 -18.37
N GLY A 174 -16.40 15.15 -18.45
CA GLY A 174 -17.15 15.33 -19.70
C GLY A 174 -16.93 14.23 -20.75
N ARG A 175 -16.17 13.18 -20.44
CA ARG A 175 -16.05 12.00 -21.31
C ARG A 175 -17.30 11.11 -21.20
N PRO A 176 -17.61 10.33 -22.25
CA PRO A 176 -18.61 9.28 -22.15
C PRO A 176 -18.25 8.30 -21.03
N ARG A 177 -19.27 7.87 -20.27
CA ARG A 177 -19.09 6.88 -19.20
C ARG A 177 -18.58 5.56 -19.78
N ASP A 178 -17.67 4.92 -19.06
CA ASP A 178 -17.11 3.60 -19.36
C ASP A 178 -17.31 2.61 -18.19
N GLU A 179 -16.79 1.40 -18.36
CA GLU A 179 -16.90 0.32 -17.36
C GLU A 179 -16.23 0.62 -16.01
N TYR A 180 -15.35 1.63 -15.95
CA TYR A 180 -14.65 2.03 -14.72
C TYR A 180 -15.28 3.26 -14.07
N SER A 181 -15.95 4.12 -14.86
CA SER A 181 -16.60 5.35 -14.42
C SER A 181 -17.62 5.09 -13.31
N ASP A 182 -18.45 4.06 -13.48
CA ASP A 182 -19.48 3.72 -12.48
C ASP A 182 -18.87 3.22 -11.16
N ASN A 183 -17.73 2.51 -11.23
CA ASN A 183 -17.01 2.06 -10.03
C ASN A 183 -16.41 3.24 -9.27
N VAL A 184 -15.80 4.20 -9.99
CA VAL A 184 -15.25 5.43 -9.39
C VAL A 184 -16.35 6.25 -8.71
N LEU A 185 -17.50 6.43 -9.37
CA LEU A 185 -18.64 7.14 -8.79
C LEU A 185 -19.20 6.45 -7.54
N LYS A 186 -19.29 5.12 -7.57
CA LYS A 186 -19.72 4.34 -6.41
C LYS A 186 -18.79 4.55 -5.22
N LEU A 187 -17.47 4.46 -5.44
CA LEU A 187 -16.46 4.68 -4.41
C LEU A 187 -16.49 6.11 -3.86
N LEU A 188 -16.64 7.11 -4.73
CA LEU A 188 -16.78 8.52 -4.31
C LEU A 188 -18.00 8.74 -3.42
N ARG A 189 -19.12 8.05 -3.71
CA ARG A 189 -20.34 8.13 -2.91
C ARG A 189 -20.20 7.44 -1.56
N GLU A 190 -19.64 6.23 -1.56
CA GLU A 190 -19.52 5.39 -0.36
C GLU A 190 -18.50 5.95 0.64
N GLU A 191 -17.33 6.39 0.17
CA GLU A 191 -16.22 6.83 1.04
C GLU A 191 -16.26 8.32 1.38
N PHE A 192 -16.68 9.16 0.44
CA PHE A 192 -16.61 10.62 0.59
C PHE A 192 -17.99 11.28 0.72
N GLY A 193 -19.07 10.49 0.77
CA GLY A 193 -20.43 10.99 0.94
C GLY A 193 -20.85 11.93 -0.20
N TRP A 194 -20.23 11.80 -1.37
CA TRP A 194 -20.43 12.74 -2.46
C TRP A 194 -21.75 12.41 -3.16
N CYS A 195 -22.80 13.11 -2.75
CA CYS A 195 -24.07 13.15 -3.45
C CYS A 195 -23.90 14.03 -4.69
N ASP A 196 -24.22 13.48 -5.86
CA ASP A 196 -24.48 14.30 -7.05
C ASP A 196 -25.33 15.50 -6.64
N GLY A 197 -24.83 16.70 -6.94
CA GLY A 197 -25.57 17.92 -6.70
C GLY A 197 -26.97 17.80 -7.30
N SER A 198 -27.97 17.91 -6.45
CA SER A 198 -29.35 18.29 -6.78
C SER A 198 -29.79 19.28 -5.72
#